data_AF-A0A8S8YIY8-F1
#
_entry.id   AF-A0A8S8YIY8-F1
#
_cell.length_a   1.000
_cell.length_b   1.000
_cell.length_c   1.000
_cell.angle_alpha   90.00
_cell.angle_beta   90.00
_cell.angle_gamma   90.00
#
_symmetry.space_group_name_H-M   'P 1'
#
loop_
_entity.id
_entity.type
_entity.pdbx_description
1 polymer ?
#
loop_
_entity_poly.entity_id
_entity_poly.type
_entity_poly.pdbx_seq_one_letter_code
_entity_poly.pdbx_strand_id
1 'polypeptide(L)' 'MAIEPKVIYDSGAIGTEDTFARTPDGMECLTMGDSWGLLTEWDA' A
#
# COMPACT_ATOMS: atom_id res chain seq x y z
N MET A 1 5.76 10.06 -0.76
CA MET A 1 5.34 9.67 0.61
C MET A 1 5.20 8.17 0.61
N ALA A 2 5.87 7.47 1.52
CA ALA A 2 5.61 6.06 1.74
C ALA A 2 4.31 5.90 2.54
N ILE A 3 3.45 4.98 2.12
CA ILE A 3 2.30 4.49 2.87
C ILE A 3 2.56 3.01 3.13
N GLU A 4 2.72 2.66 4.40
CA GLU A 4 3.32 1.37 4.77
C GLU A 4 2.66 0.69 5.99
N PRO A 5 1.37 0.29 5.89
CA PRO A 5 0.65 -0.36 6.98
C PRO A 5 1.29 -1.71 7.36
N LYS A 6 1.26 -2.03 8.66
CA LYS A 6 1.84 -3.27 9.19
C LYS A 6 0.94 -3.88 10.27
N VAL A 7 0.86 -5.21 10.27
CA VAL A 7 0.34 -6.00 11.39
C VAL A 7 1.54 -6.51 12.19
N ILE A 8 1.52 -6.29 13.50
CA ILE A 8 2.63 -6.59 14.41
C ILE A 8 2.23 -7.74 15.34
N TYR A 9 3.12 -8.71 15.48
CA TYR A 9 3.05 -9.84 16.42
C TYR A 9 4.30 -9.85 17.30
N ASP A 10 4.25 -10.53 18.44
CA ASP A 10 5.42 -10.71 19.29
C ASP A 10 6.56 -11.47 18.58
N SER A 11 6.22 -12.31 17.60
CA SER A 11 7.16 -13.12 16.81
C SER A 11 7.66 -12.44 15.54
N GLY A 12 7.15 -11.25 15.17
CA GLY A 12 7.51 -10.57 13.93
C GLY A 12 6.40 -9.66 13.39
N ALA A 13 6.57 -9.17 12.16
CA ALA A 13 5.62 -8.26 11.54
C ALA A 13 5.47 -8.57 10.04
N ILE A 14 4.29 -8.26 9.51
CA ILE A 14 3.98 -8.34 8.08
C ILE A 14 3.36 -7.01 7.69
N GLY A 15 3.74 -6.49 6.52
CA GLY A 15 3.14 -5.27 6.00
C GLY A 15 3.27 -5.15 4.50
N THR A 16 2.59 -4.15 3.97
CA THR A 16 2.71 -3.71 2.59
C THR A 16 3.24 -2.29 2.59
N GLU A 17 3.99 -1.91 1.56
CA GLU A 17 4.52 -0.56 1.42
C GLU A 17 4.45 -0.13 -0.03
N ASP A 18 3.96 1.09 -0.24
CA ASP A 18 3.99 1.75 -1.54
C ASP A 18 4.39 3.21 -1.41
N THR A 19 5.05 3.73 -2.45
CA THR A 19 5.45 5.13 -2.53
C THR A 19 4.52 5.91 -3.45
N PHE A 20 4.03 7.04 -2.95
CA PHE A 20 3.12 7.93 -3.65
C PHE A 20 3.72 9.31 -3.92
N ALA A 21 3.45 9.86 -5.10
CA ALA A 21 3.70 11.25 -5.43
C ALA A 21 2.39 12.06 -5.38
N ARG A 22 2.44 13.31 -4.90
CA ARG A 22 1.28 14.21 -4.94
C ARG A 22 1.15 14.81 -6.34
N THR A 23 -0.07 14.83 -6.87
CA THR A 23 -0.43 15.47 -8.14
C THR A 23 -1.53 16.52 -7.90
N PRO A 24 -1.87 17.38 -8.89
CA PRO A 24 -3.01 18.28 -8.79
C PRO A 24 -4.35 17.57 -8.56
N ASP A 25 -4.49 16.34 -9.08
CA ASP A 25 -5.72 15.55 -9.02
C ASP A 25 -5.75 14.55 -7.85
N GLY A 26 -4.69 14.50 -7.03
CA GLY A 26 -4.62 13.62 -5.86
C GLY A 26 -3.22 13.06 -5.60
N MET A 27 -3.11 11.73 -5.63
CA MET A 27 -1.86 11.00 -5.45
C MET A 27 -1.71 9.90 -6.50
N GLU A 28 -0.48 9.69 -6.97
CA GLU A 28 -0.10 8.66 -7.93
C GLU A 28 0.83 7.63 -7.26
N CYS A 29 0.54 6.34 -7.41
CA CYS A 29 1.37 5.25 -6.88
C CYS A 29 2.56 4.97 -7.81
N LEU A 30 3.79 4.99 -7.28
CA LEU A 30 5.02 4.84 -8.05
C LEU A 30 5.58 3.40 -8.06
N THR A 31 5.14 2.55 -7.14
CA THR A 31 5.71 1.20 -6.92
C THR A 31 4.77 0.09 -7.38
N MET A 32 3.50 0.10 -6.94
CA MET A 32 2.51 -0.92 -7.31
C MET A 32 1.67 -0.58 -8.55
N GLY A 33 1.59 0.69 -8.97
CA GLY A 33 0.81 1.10 -10.14
C GLY A 33 -0.62 0.54 -10.14
N ASP A 34 -1.02 -0.12 -11.23
CA ASP A 34 -2.34 -0.76 -11.40
C ASP A 34 -2.45 -2.17 -10.78
N SER A 35 -1.39 -2.67 -10.13
CA SER A 35 -1.36 -4.04 -9.56
C SER A 35 -2.11 -4.15 -8.22
N TRP A 36 -2.80 -3.09 -7.79
CA TRP A 36 -3.47 -2.99 -6.49
C TRP A 36 -4.54 -4.08 -6.26
N GLY A 37 -5.18 -4.56 -7.33
CA GLY A 37 -6.21 -5.61 -7.26
C GLY A 37 -5.69 -7.01 -6.96
N LEU A 38 -4.38 -7.25 -6.95
CA LEU A 38 -3.79 -8.58 -6.70
C LEU A 38 -3.60 -8.91 -5.20
N LEU A 39 -3.57 -7.91 -4.32
CA LEU A 39 -3.21 -8.08 -2.90
C LEU A 39 -4.27 -7.59 -1.92
N THR A 40 -5.38 -7.04 -2.43
CA THR A 40 -6.44 -6.46 -1.59
C THR A 40 -7.81 -6.89 -2.12
N GLU A 41 -8.26 -8.07 -1.72
CA GLU A 41 -9.66 -8.49 -1.88
C GLU A 41 -10.43 -8.06 -0.61
N TRP A 42 -11.44 -7.23 -0.78
CA TRP A 42 -12.42 -6.92 0.26
C TRP A 42 -13.75 -7.56 -0.16
N ASP A 43 -13.92 -8.85 0.13
CA ASP A 43 -15.25 -9.45 0.08
C ASP A 43 -16.06 -8.94 1.29
N ALA A 44 -17.27 -8.44 1.01
CA ALA A 44 -18.22 -7.94 2.01
C ALA A 44 -19.01 -9.06 2.69
#